data_AF-S7R9W6-F1
#
_entry.id   AF-S7R9W6-F1
#
_cell.length_a   1.000
_cell.length_b   1.000
_cell.length_c   1.000
_cell.angle_alpha   90.00
_cell.angle_beta   90.00
_cell.angle_gamma   90.00
#
_symmetry.space_group_name_H-M   'P 1'
#
loop_
_entity.id
_entity.type
_entity.pdbx_description
1 polymer ?
#
loop_
_entity_poly.entity_id
_entity_poly.type
_entity_poly.pdbx_seq_one_letter_code
_entity_poly.pdbx_strand_id
1 'polypeptide(L)'
;MLSLTDMLNRESSPLVPSTEERPSASKLRHGSSPDPPGTPPATTMVRTAKRPAEDLSQYAQSVARKKRLCPEDSDELVSYTKLSRGEKDIWMASTLWSIQGTVSQLQAPDAQWDLPSTLKKKIDIYSAVVILSHTISAYVSDEVPRKLLFEILEIHPSWGYKPEVKENPYKYNMMVSFISSKLTARRYTTKKLIAESIGTTSEDPGEVKRVGADDILILCEKLATNVFKAAKIIVTVPMCARVAFLRLVYVGSPDAGDKFWDIVDKKIKEFRVKFSNDKQKISRKFAKILSQDRTVYGDVDVDYMLVSARMNPAQCESENVHAGIGGAPINGAEQGAQD
;
A
#
# COMPACT_ATOMS: atom_id res chain seq x y z
N MET A 1 -9.89 -28.22 -28.05
CA MET A 1 -9.39 -28.12 -26.65
C MET A 1 -10.28 -28.99 -25.77
N LEU A 2 -9.77 -29.53 -24.65
CA LEU A 2 -10.62 -30.17 -23.63
C LEU A 2 -11.38 -29.10 -22.86
N SER A 3 -12.61 -29.40 -22.40
CA SER A 3 -13.36 -28.52 -21.52
C SER A 3 -12.77 -28.54 -20.11
N LEU A 4 -12.89 -27.42 -19.39
CA LEU A 4 -12.60 -27.34 -17.95
C LEU A 4 -13.31 -28.46 -17.18
N THR A 5 -14.52 -28.82 -17.61
CA THR A 5 -15.32 -29.91 -17.02
C THR A 5 -14.62 -31.26 -17.11
N ASP A 6 -14.02 -31.57 -18.26
CA ASP A 6 -13.33 -32.85 -18.52
C ASP A 6 -12.01 -32.92 -17.75
N MET A 7 -11.29 -31.79 -17.72
CA MET A 7 -10.02 -31.65 -17.01
C MET A 7 -10.16 -31.96 -15.51
N LEU A 8 -11.29 -31.59 -14.89
CA LEU A 8 -11.55 -31.80 -13.46
C LEU A 8 -11.76 -33.26 -13.05
N ASN A 9 -12.14 -34.17 -13.97
CA ASN A 9 -12.70 -35.48 -13.60
C ASN A 9 -11.69 -36.63 -13.48
N ARG A 10 -10.44 -36.49 -13.97
CA ARG A 10 -9.41 -37.55 -13.91
C ARG A 10 -8.73 -37.60 -12.53
N GLU A 11 -8.62 -38.77 -11.90
CA GLU A 11 -7.97 -38.97 -10.60
C GLU A 11 -6.48 -39.34 -10.72
N SER A 12 -5.71 -39.23 -9.62
CA SER A 12 -4.26 -39.53 -9.59
C SER A 12 -3.73 -39.87 -8.17
N SER A 13 -2.85 -40.86 -8.12
CA SER A 13 -2.26 -41.50 -6.93
C SER A 13 -1.22 -40.62 -6.18
N PRO A 14 -0.78 -41.00 -4.95
CA PRO A 14 0.09 -40.18 -4.11
C PRO A 14 1.60 -40.48 -4.24
N LEU A 15 2.44 -39.61 -3.67
CA LEU A 15 3.90 -39.76 -3.51
C LEU A 15 4.37 -39.27 -2.12
N VAL A 16 5.64 -39.52 -1.78
CA VAL A 16 6.21 -39.53 -0.41
C VAL A 16 7.25 -38.40 -0.19
N PRO A 17 7.40 -37.81 1.03
CA PRO A 17 8.22 -36.61 1.26
C PRO A 17 9.56 -36.82 2.02
N SER A 18 10.46 -35.83 1.89
CA SER A 18 11.69 -35.51 2.68
C SER A 18 12.13 -34.07 2.32
N THR A 19 13.01 -33.31 3.00
CA THR A 19 13.45 -33.14 4.42
C THR A 19 14.23 -31.79 4.48
N GLU A 20 14.41 -31.16 5.65
CA GLU A 20 15.13 -29.88 5.80
C GLU A 20 16.58 -30.00 6.34
N GLU A 21 17.41 -28.94 6.15
CA GLU A 21 18.49 -28.56 7.08
C GLU A 21 18.90 -27.06 6.98
N ARG A 22 19.71 -26.52 7.94
CA ARG A 22 19.96 -25.06 8.15
C ARG A 22 21.12 -24.67 9.13
N PRO A 23 21.93 -23.60 8.83
CA PRO A 23 22.54 -22.67 9.83
C PRO A 23 22.42 -21.14 9.45
N SER A 24 23.34 -20.20 9.82
CA SER A 24 23.54 -19.46 11.12
C SER A 24 24.96 -18.80 11.19
N ALA A 25 25.32 -17.64 11.82
CA ALA A 25 24.65 -16.43 12.38
C ALA A 25 25.70 -15.31 12.82
N SER A 26 25.28 -14.13 13.34
CA SER A 26 26.07 -13.00 13.98
C SER A 26 26.73 -11.91 13.05
N LYS A 27 27.39 -10.78 13.43
CA LYS A 27 28.12 -10.32 14.67
C LYS A 27 28.53 -8.78 14.72
N LEU A 28 28.29 -8.04 15.84
CA LEU A 28 28.98 -6.77 16.34
C LEU A 28 28.91 -5.43 15.49
N ARG A 29 29.40 -4.21 15.87
CA ARG A 29 30.16 -3.68 17.05
C ARG A 29 29.81 -2.27 17.70
N HIS A 30 30.38 -1.10 17.28
CA HIS A 30 30.55 0.16 18.10
C HIS A 30 30.66 1.51 17.31
N GLY A 31 30.44 2.69 17.96
CA GLY A 31 30.78 4.07 17.48
C GLY A 31 30.41 5.25 18.45
N SER A 32 30.93 6.48 18.24
CA SER A 32 30.84 7.71 19.13
C SER A 32 30.68 9.03 18.29
N SER A 33 30.65 10.32 18.72
CA SER A 33 31.12 11.14 19.89
C SER A 33 30.34 12.49 20.04
N PRO A 34 30.56 13.38 21.06
CA PRO A 34 29.63 14.50 21.44
C PRO A 34 30.14 15.99 21.44
N ASP A 35 29.19 16.95 21.55
CA ASP A 35 29.18 18.23 22.33
C ASP A 35 30.12 19.46 22.03
N PRO A 36 29.88 20.72 22.54
CA PRO A 36 28.62 21.47 22.83
C PRO A 36 28.65 23.01 22.39
N PRO A 37 28.31 24.13 23.15
CA PRO A 37 27.56 25.28 22.58
C PRO A 37 28.09 26.74 22.86
N GLY A 38 27.29 27.81 22.63
CA GLY A 38 27.59 29.21 23.04
C GLY A 38 26.40 30.21 22.96
N THR A 39 26.46 31.33 23.71
CA THR A 39 25.36 32.31 23.94
C THR A 39 25.88 33.75 24.27
N PRO A 40 25.03 34.82 24.43
CA PRO A 40 25.39 36.22 24.08
C PRO A 40 25.47 37.24 25.25
N PRO A 41 25.75 38.54 24.97
CA PRO A 41 25.51 39.68 25.86
C PRO A 41 24.44 40.69 25.36
N ALA A 42 23.97 41.59 26.24
CA ALA A 42 22.97 42.64 25.93
C ALA A 42 23.15 43.94 26.75
N THR A 43 22.76 45.09 26.19
CA THR A 43 22.88 46.47 26.72
C THR A 43 22.06 47.44 25.84
N THR A 44 21.52 48.61 26.24
CA THR A 44 21.37 49.36 27.51
C THR A 44 20.05 50.16 27.46
N MET A 45 19.46 50.57 28.60
CA MET A 45 18.30 51.50 28.63
C MET A 45 18.67 52.96 28.93
N VAL A 46 17.97 53.91 28.29
CA VAL A 46 18.05 55.35 28.57
C VAL A 46 16.66 55.87 28.98
N ARG A 47 16.60 56.74 30.00
CA ARG A 47 15.35 57.37 30.48
C ARG A 47 15.26 58.82 29.99
N THR A 48 14.13 59.20 29.41
CA THR A 48 13.84 60.57 28.95
C THR A 48 12.68 61.20 29.73
N ALA A 49 12.65 62.53 29.79
CA ALA A 49 11.69 63.28 30.59
C ALA A 49 10.29 63.36 29.94
N LYS A 50 9.26 63.60 30.77
CA LYS A 50 7.86 63.75 30.33
C LYS A 50 7.70 64.99 29.44
N ARG A 51 7.33 64.80 28.17
CA ARG A 51 6.82 65.87 27.31
C ARG A 51 5.32 66.12 27.57
N PRO A 52 4.76 67.27 27.12
CA PRO A 52 3.32 67.44 26.97
C PRO A 52 2.71 66.37 26.05
N ALA A 53 1.38 66.22 26.10
CA ALA A 53 0.66 65.32 25.20
C ALA A 53 0.62 65.90 23.78
N GLU A 54 1.57 65.50 22.93
CA GLU A 54 1.60 65.81 21.50
C GLU A 54 0.38 65.19 20.79
N ASP A 55 -0.33 65.93 19.94
CA ASP A 55 -1.41 65.38 19.10
C ASP A 55 -0.81 64.53 17.97
N LEU A 56 -0.97 63.21 18.09
CA LEU A 56 -0.43 62.25 17.14
C LEU A 56 -1.36 61.98 15.94
N SER A 57 -2.49 62.69 15.79
CA SER A 57 -3.47 62.45 14.71
C SER A 57 -2.83 62.53 13.31
N GLN A 58 -1.99 63.54 13.05
CA GLN A 58 -1.26 63.66 11.77
C GLN A 58 -0.25 62.51 11.57
N TYR A 59 0.40 62.08 12.65
CA TYR A 59 1.35 60.97 12.61
C TYR A 59 0.63 59.64 12.30
N ALA A 60 -0.50 59.37 12.95
CA ALA A 60 -1.35 58.20 12.65
C ALA A 60 -1.80 58.18 11.19
N GLN A 61 -2.28 59.29 10.63
CA GLN A 61 -2.63 59.38 9.20
C GLN A 61 -1.43 59.07 8.29
N SER A 62 -0.23 59.54 8.65
CA SER A 62 1.01 59.22 7.90
C SER A 62 1.37 57.73 7.96
N VAL A 63 1.17 57.09 9.12
CA VAL A 63 1.42 55.67 9.34
C VAL A 63 0.38 54.81 8.63
N ALA A 64 -0.91 55.15 8.69
CA ALA A 64 -1.99 54.47 7.99
C ALA A 64 -1.74 54.44 6.47
N ARG A 65 -1.45 55.62 5.88
CA ARG A 65 -1.07 55.73 4.45
C ARG A 65 0.18 54.92 4.11
N LYS A 66 1.22 54.96 4.97
CA LYS A 66 2.47 54.19 4.78
C LYS A 66 2.26 52.67 4.91
N LYS A 67 1.30 52.23 5.71
CA LYS A 67 0.93 50.83 5.90
C LYS A 67 -0.15 50.32 4.94
N ARG A 68 -0.80 51.22 4.18
CA ARG A 68 -1.95 50.93 3.30
C ARG A 68 -3.10 50.25 4.06
N LEU A 69 -3.42 50.79 5.23
CA LEU A 69 -4.63 50.43 5.98
C LEU A 69 -5.89 50.81 5.18
N CYS A 70 -7.01 50.11 5.44
CA CYS A 70 -8.30 50.51 4.85
C CYS A 70 -8.79 51.84 5.45
N PRO A 71 -9.73 52.56 4.82
CA PRO A 71 -10.29 53.79 5.36
C PRO A 71 -10.80 53.63 6.81
N GLU A 72 -11.47 52.52 7.09
CA GLU A 72 -12.06 52.18 8.38
C GLU A 72 -10.97 52.00 9.46
N ASP A 73 -9.96 51.17 9.18
CA ASP A 73 -8.79 50.96 10.04
C ASP A 73 -8.02 52.28 10.29
N SER A 74 -7.96 53.15 9.28
CA SER A 74 -7.28 54.45 9.33
C SER A 74 -8.01 55.42 10.27
N ASP A 75 -9.33 55.48 10.18
CA ASP A 75 -10.16 56.34 11.04
C ASP A 75 -10.24 55.79 12.47
N GLU A 76 -10.20 54.46 12.66
CA GLU A 76 -10.02 53.86 14.00
C GLU A 76 -8.65 54.22 14.58
N LEU A 77 -7.55 54.13 13.81
CA LEU A 77 -6.21 54.49 14.29
C LEU A 77 -6.10 55.97 14.68
N VAL A 78 -6.76 56.87 13.94
CA VAL A 78 -6.83 58.30 14.27
C VAL A 78 -7.72 58.54 15.50
N SER A 79 -8.79 57.78 15.67
CA SER A 79 -9.63 57.82 16.87
C SER A 79 -8.85 57.33 18.10
N TYR A 80 -8.10 56.23 17.97
CA TYR A 80 -7.19 55.72 18.98
C TYR A 80 -6.14 56.77 19.40
N THR A 81 -5.60 57.60 18.49
CA THR A 81 -4.64 58.64 18.92
C THR A 81 -5.22 59.69 19.87
N LYS A 82 -6.54 59.94 19.84
CA LYS A 82 -7.21 60.95 20.68
C LYS A 82 -7.51 60.47 22.10
N LEU A 83 -7.53 59.15 22.32
CA LEU A 83 -7.76 58.55 23.64
C LEU A 83 -6.68 58.93 24.66
N SER A 84 -7.04 59.01 25.94
CA SER A 84 -6.05 59.12 27.03
C SER A 84 -5.21 57.83 27.16
N ARG A 85 -4.17 57.86 27.98
CA ARG A 85 -3.30 56.68 28.16
C ARG A 85 -4.05 55.47 28.71
N GLY A 86 -4.90 55.64 29.72
CA GLY A 86 -5.67 54.53 30.30
C GLY A 86 -6.67 53.92 29.31
N GLU A 87 -7.32 54.76 28.51
CA GLU A 87 -8.23 54.32 27.44
C GLU A 87 -7.47 53.59 26.32
N LYS A 88 -6.25 54.02 25.99
CA LYS A 88 -5.35 53.31 25.05
C LYS A 88 -4.94 51.93 25.57
N ASP A 89 -4.53 51.85 26.84
CA ASP A 89 -4.16 50.60 27.49
C ASP A 89 -5.36 49.61 27.54
N ILE A 90 -6.59 50.11 27.79
CA ILE A 90 -7.83 49.33 27.74
C ILE A 90 -8.20 48.90 26.30
N TRP A 91 -8.13 49.80 25.32
CA TRP A 91 -8.42 49.48 23.91
C TRP A 91 -7.44 48.41 23.40
N MET A 92 -6.13 48.53 23.71
CA MET A 92 -5.14 47.51 23.37
C MET A 92 -5.46 46.15 23.99
N ALA A 93 -5.90 46.10 25.26
CA ALA A 93 -6.30 44.85 25.90
C ALA A 93 -7.55 44.23 25.24
N SER A 94 -8.55 45.06 24.91
CA SER A 94 -9.77 44.63 24.21
C SER A 94 -9.45 44.05 22.82
N THR A 95 -8.66 44.76 22.01
CA THR A 95 -8.24 44.31 20.68
C THR A 95 -7.37 43.05 20.76
N LEU A 96 -6.50 42.94 21.76
CA LEU A 96 -5.71 41.72 22.00
C LEU A 96 -6.61 40.52 22.38
N TRP A 97 -7.64 40.71 23.22
CA TRP A 97 -8.61 39.67 23.54
C TRP A 97 -9.49 39.29 22.34
N SER A 98 -9.88 40.24 21.50
CA SER A 98 -10.60 39.99 20.24
C SER A 98 -9.77 39.17 19.26
N ILE A 99 -8.48 39.49 19.13
CA ILE A 99 -7.51 38.70 18.35
C ILE A 99 -7.33 37.31 18.99
N GLN A 100 -7.19 37.20 20.31
CA GLN A 100 -7.05 35.91 21.00
C GLN A 100 -8.29 35.03 20.84
N GLY A 101 -9.50 35.61 20.90
CA GLY A 101 -10.76 34.94 20.63
C GLY A 101 -10.85 34.44 19.19
N THR A 102 -10.54 35.31 18.23
CA THR A 102 -10.49 34.95 16.79
C THR A 102 -9.47 33.85 16.52
N VAL A 103 -8.26 33.95 17.08
CA VAL A 103 -7.20 32.93 16.97
C VAL A 103 -7.58 31.60 17.65
N SER A 104 -8.38 31.65 18.73
CA SER A 104 -8.92 30.43 19.37
C SER A 104 -10.04 29.77 18.56
N GLN A 105 -10.74 30.54 17.71
CA GLN A 105 -11.74 30.04 16.75
C GLN A 105 -11.12 29.57 15.43
N LEU A 106 -9.94 30.09 15.07
CA LEU A 106 -9.11 29.58 13.98
C LEU A 106 -8.50 28.22 14.36
N GLN A 107 -9.33 27.18 14.34
CA GLN A 107 -8.84 25.84 14.05
C GLN A 107 -7.99 25.92 12.78
N ALA A 108 -6.73 25.49 12.86
CA ALA A 108 -5.91 25.32 11.67
C ALA A 108 -6.66 24.38 10.72
N PRO A 109 -6.85 24.74 9.43
CA PRO A 109 -7.72 24.00 8.52
C PRO A 109 -7.27 22.54 8.49
N ASP A 110 -8.18 21.63 8.90
CA ASP A 110 -7.89 20.24 9.31
C ASP A 110 -6.77 19.63 8.46
N ALA A 111 -5.58 19.56 9.05
CA ALA A 111 -4.34 19.42 8.29
C ALA A 111 -4.39 18.14 7.45
N GLN A 112 -4.61 18.32 6.13
CA GLN A 112 -5.16 17.27 5.25
C GLN A 112 -4.37 15.98 5.42
N TRP A 113 -4.99 14.99 6.07
CA TRP A 113 -4.28 13.80 6.50
C TRP A 113 -3.89 12.96 5.28
N ASP A 114 -2.62 13.04 4.90
CA ASP A 114 -2.05 12.17 3.88
C ASP A 114 -1.58 10.84 4.49
N LEU A 115 -1.72 9.76 3.73
CA LEU A 115 -1.18 8.45 4.12
C LEU A 115 0.37 8.56 4.26
N PRO A 116 0.97 8.12 5.39
CA PRO A 116 2.41 8.07 5.54
C PRO A 116 3.10 7.35 4.38
N SER A 117 4.24 7.87 3.91
CA SER A 117 4.96 7.32 2.75
C SER A 117 5.41 5.86 2.96
N THR A 118 5.77 5.49 4.19
CA THR A 118 6.03 4.10 4.60
C THR A 118 4.78 3.22 4.43
N LEU A 119 3.61 3.69 4.89
CA LEU A 119 2.34 2.97 4.77
C LEU A 119 1.96 2.76 3.29
N LYS A 120 2.10 3.80 2.45
CA LYS A 120 1.92 3.71 0.99
C LYS A 120 2.82 2.63 0.37
N LYS A 121 4.12 2.65 0.69
CA LYS A 121 5.11 1.65 0.20
C LYS A 121 4.75 0.23 0.64
N LYS A 122 4.36 0.02 1.90
CA LYS A 122 3.98 -1.31 2.43
C LYS A 122 2.70 -1.82 1.76
N ILE A 123 1.65 -1.00 1.66
CA ILE A 123 0.41 -1.36 0.92
C ILE A 123 0.73 -1.75 -0.53
N ASP A 124 1.62 -1.01 -1.20
CA ASP A 124 2.04 -1.36 -2.56
C ASP A 124 2.71 -2.74 -2.65
N ILE A 125 3.61 -3.07 -1.71
CA ILE A 125 4.25 -4.41 -1.62
C ILE A 125 3.20 -5.50 -1.43
N TYR A 126 2.41 -5.44 -0.35
CA TYR A 126 1.47 -6.53 -0.04
C TYR A 126 0.32 -6.59 -1.06
N SER A 127 -0.07 -5.50 -1.72
CA SER A 127 -1.06 -5.54 -2.82
C SER A 127 -0.64 -6.44 -3.98
N ALA A 128 0.67 -6.52 -4.28
CA ALA A 128 1.20 -7.41 -5.30
C ALA A 128 1.30 -8.86 -4.80
N VAL A 129 1.76 -9.05 -3.56
CA VAL A 129 1.84 -10.37 -2.91
C VAL A 129 0.46 -11.04 -2.84
N VAL A 130 -0.57 -10.31 -2.37
CA VAL A 130 -1.93 -10.81 -2.20
C VAL A 130 -2.58 -11.19 -3.53
N ILE A 131 -2.34 -10.41 -4.61
CA ILE A 131 -2.87 -10.69 -5.95
C ILE A 131 -2.12 -11.84 -6.65
N LEU A 132 -0.86 -12.11 -6.29
CA LEU A 132 -0.10 -13.26 -6.82
C LEU A 132 -0.09 -14.49 -5.88
N SER A 133 -0.71 -14.42 -4.70
CA SER A 133 -0.82 -15.57 -3.79
C SER A 133 -1.73 -16.66 -4.37
N HIS A 134 -1.30 -17.91 -4.20
CA HIS A 134 -2.03 -19.09 -4.64
C HIS A 134 -3.12 -19.54 -3.67
N THR A 135 -3.08 -19.07 -2.42
CA THR A 135 -3.95 -19.52 -1.33
C THR A 135 -5.32 -18.83 -1.33
N ILE A 136 -5.39 -17.60 -1.87
CA ILE A 136 -6.56 -16.71 -1.78
C ILE A 136 -7.85 -17.32 -2.37
N SER A 137 -8.99 -17.05 -1.73
CA SER A 137 -10.32 -17.57 -2.11
C SER A 137 -11.02 -16.76 -3.20
N ALA A 138 -10.79 -15.44 -3.25
CA ALA A 138 -11.40 -14.53 -4.21
C ALA A 138 -10.49 -13.31 -4.45
N TYR A 139 -10.49 -12.80 -5.67
CA TYR A 139 -9.75 -11.62 -6.11
C TYR A 139 -10.61 -10.35 -6.13
N VAL A 140 -11.94 -10.46 -6.13
CA VAL A 140 -12.88 -9.33 -6.06
C VAL A 140 -13.98 -9.62 -5.02
N SER A 141 -14.53 -10.83 -5.05
CA SER A 141 -15.67 -11.26 -4.24
C SER A 141 -15.38 -11.22 -2.73
N ASP A 142 -16.44 -10.96 -1.94
CA ASP A 142 -16.42 -10.94 -0.48
C ASP A 142 -15.34 -10.03 0.16
N GLU A 143 -14.75 -9.14 -0.64
CA GLU A 143 -13.69 -8.18 -0.29
C GLU A 143 -12.39 -8.81 0.24
N VAL A 144 -12.17 -10.11 -0.01
CA VAL A 144 -11.09 -10.93 0.58
C VAL A 144 -9.70 -10.29 0.47
N PRO A 145 -9.24 -9.76 -0.69
CA PRO A 145 -7.91 -9.16 -0.79
C PRO A 145 -7.75 -7.90 0.06
N ARG A 146 -8.84 -7.17 0.32
CA ARG A 146 -8.82 -5.94 1.12
C ARG A 146 -8.83 -6.25 2.61
N LYS A 147 -9.59 -7.26 3.04
CA LYS A 147 -9.61 -7.77 4.42
C LYS A 147 -8.23 -8.30 4.82
N LEU A 148 -7.64 -9.17 3.99
CA LEU A 148 -6.29 -9.70 4.18
C LEU A 148 -5.22 -8.58 4.27
N LEU A 149 -5.36 -7.50 3.48
CA LEU A 149 -4.47 -6.35 3.62
C LEU A 149 -4.66 -5.58 4.93
N PHE A 150 -5.89 -5.37 5.40
CA PHE A 150 -6.11 -4.75 6.71
C PHE A 150 -5.61 -5.63 7.86
N GLU A 151 -5.82 -6.95 7.80
CA GLU A 151 -5.29 -7.91 8.78
C GLU A 151 -3.75 -7.83 8.87
N ILE A 152 -3.05 -7.77 7.74
CA ILE A 152 -1.59 -7.57 7.68
C ILE A 152 -1.19 -6.20 8.27
N LEU A 153 -1.94 -5.13 7.98
CA LEU A 153 -1.64 -3.80 8.52
C LEU A 153 -1.90 -3.69 10.03
N GLU A 154 -2.86 -4.44 10.58
CA GLU A 154 -3.17 -4.47 12.03
C GLU A 154 -2.08 -5.18 12.84
N ILE A 155 -1.33 -6.09 12.22
CA ILE A 155 -0.14 -6.73 12.82
C ILE A 155 1.05 -5.74 12.90
N HIS A 156 1.09 -4.70 12.06
CA HIS A 156 2.19 -3.74 11.97
C HIS A 156 1.79 -2.26 12.18
N PRO A 157 1.34 -1.85 13.39
CA PRO A 157 1.04 -0.44 13.70
C PRO A 157 2.22 0.53 13.51
N SER A 158 3.45 0.02 13.55
CA SER A 158 4.69 0.76 13.29
C SER A 158 4.77 1.37 11.89
N TRP A 159 4.08 0.79 10.89
CA TRP A 159 4.02 1.35 9.53
C TRP A 159 3.08 2.57 9.42
N GLY A 160 2.32 2.88 10.47
CA GLY A 160 1.42 4.03 10.56
C GLY A 160 -0.07 3.70 10.57
N TYR A 161 -0.46 2.43 10.46
CA TYR A 161 -1.86 2.01 10.62
C TYR A 161 -2.17 1.72 12.10
N LYS A 162 -2.50 2.79 12.83
CA LYS A 162 -2.81 2.77 14.26
C LYS A 162 -4.34 2.81 14.52
N PRO A 163 -4.82 2.51 15.73
CA PRO A 163 -6.26 2.59 16.07
C PRO A 163 -6.92 3.93 15.70
N GLU A 164 -6.22 5.06 15.86
CA GLU A 164 -6.77 6.41 15.57
C GLU A 164 -6.92 6.68 14.05
N VAL A 165 -6.42 5.78 13.19
CA VAL A 165 -6.64 5.74 11.74
C VAL A 165 -7.86 4.86 11.39
N LYS A 166 -8.12 3.82 12.17
CA LYS A 166 -9.27 2.90 12.02
C LYS A 166 -10.57 3.49 12.59
N GLU A 167 -10.48 4.20 13.71
CA GLU A 167 -11.60 4.85 14.39
C GLU A 167 -12.07 6.13 13.68
N ASN A 168 -11.20 6.80 12.92
CA ASN A 168 -11.54 8.01 12.18
C ASN A 168 -12.08 7.67 10.77
N PRO A 169 -13.38 7.94 10.46
CA PRO A 169 -13.97 7.50 9.21
C PRO A 169 -13.34 8.13 7.95
N TYR A 170 -12.85 9.36 8.03
CA TYR A 170 -12.18 10.03 6.91
C TYR A 170 -10.86 9.33 6.56
N LYS A 171 -10.01 9.09 7.58
CA LYS A 171 -8.72 8.39 7.41
C LYS A 171 -8.92 6.95 6.95
N TYR A 172 -9.87 6.24 7.55
CA TYR A 172 -10.21 4.87 7.15
C TYR A 172 -10.74 4.79 5.70
N ASN A 173 -11.64 5.70 5.29
CA ASN A 173 -12.13 5.74 3.91
C ASN A 173 -11.02 6.06 2.89
N MET A 174 -10.05 6.91 3.25
CA MET A 174 -8.87 7.16 2.42
C MET A 174 -8.00 5.91 2.28
N MET A 175 -7.78 5.16 3.38
CA MET A 175 -7.10 3.86 3.36
C MET A 175 -7.82 2.83 2.47
N VAL A 176 -9.15 2.68 2.64
CA VAL A 176 -9.99 1.79 1.83
C VAL A 176 -9.90 2.12 0.34
N SER A 177 -9.97 3.41 0.00
CA SER A 177 -9.85 3.92 -1.38
C SER A 177 -8.47 3.62 -1.97
N PHE A 178 -7.39 3.94 -1.26
CA PHE A 178 -6.02 3.69 -1.69
C PHE A 178 -5.75 2.20 -1.90
N ILE A 179 -6.10 1.34 -0.93
CA ILE A 179 -5.96 -0.11 -1.04
C ILE A 179 -6.77 -0.67 -2.23
N SER A 180 -8.03 -0.25 -2.40
CA SER A 180 -8.89 -0.73 -3.48
C SER A 180 -8.36 -0.31 -4.86
N SER A 181 -7.82 0.91 -4.98
CA SER A 181 -7.13 1.41 -6.17
C SER A 181 -5.90 0.56 -6.52
N LYS A 182 -5.01 0.29 -5.54
CA LYS A 182 -3.83 -0.56 -5.77
C LYS A 182 -4.21 -1.98 -6.16
N LEU A 183 -5.16 -2.62 -5.48
CA LEU A 183 -5.66 -3.96 -5.83
C LEU A 183 -6.21 -4.01 -7.26
N THR A 184 -6.98 -3.01 -7.70
CA THR A 184 -7.47 -2.90 -9.08
C THR A 184 -6.32 -2.75 -10.08
N ALA A 185 -5.32 -1.91 -9.79
CA ALA A 185 -4.15 -1.76 -10.65
C ALA A 185 -3.34 -3.08 -10.76
N ARG A 186 -3.08 -3.78 -9.65
CA ARG A 186 -2.37 -5.08 -9.69
C ARG A 186 -3.16 -6.14 -10.46
N ARG A 187 -4.49 -6.21 -10.29
CA ARG A 187 -5.39 -7.06 -11.09
C ARG A 187 -5.33 -6.73 -12.58
N TYR A 188 -5.39 -5.45 -12.95
CA TYR A 188 -5.30 -5.04 -14.35
C TYR A 188 -3.97 -5.47 -14.99
N THR A 189 -2.83 -5.17 -14.34
CA THR A 189 -1.50 -5.58 -14.82
C THR A 189 -1.36 -7.10 -14.93
N THR A 190 -1.87 -7.85 -13.93
CA THR A 190 -1.86 -9.33 -13.94
C THR A 190 -2.66 -9.88 -15.13
N LYS A 191 -3.88 -9.37 -15.36
CA LYS A 191 -4.71 -9.78 -16.51
C LYS A 191 -4.02 -9.45 -17.84
N LYS A 192 -3.42 -8.26 -17.96
CA LYS A 192 -2.72 -7.81 -19.17
C LYS A 192 -1.55 -8.74 -19.51
N LEU A 193 -0.68 -9.05 -18.55
CA LEU A 193 0.49 -9.92 -18.78
C LEU A 193 0.06 -11.36 -19.12
N ILE A 194 -1.04 -11.87 -18.54
CA ILE A 194 -1.63 -13.15 -18.95
C ILE A 194 -2.13 -13.10 -20.39
N ALA A 195 -2.78 -12.02 -20.83
CA ALA A 195 -3.23 -11.86 -22.21
C ALA A 195 -2.07 -11.87 -23.21
N GLU A 196 -0.99 -11.15 -22.89
CA GLU A 196 0.23 -11.06 -23.71
C GLU A 196 0.97 -12.40 -23.82
N SER A 197 0.86 -13.28 -22.81
CA SER A 197 1.57 -14.57 -22.73
C SER A 197 1.07 -15.70 -23.65
N ILE A 198 -0.09 -15.55 -24.30
CA ILE A 198 -0.84 -16.69 -24.87
C ILE A 198 -0.31 -17.16 -26.23
N GLY A 199 0.38 -16.28 -26.98
CA GLY A 199 0.89 -16.57 -28.33
C GLY A 199 -0.20 -16.89 -29.37
N THR A 200 0.22 -17.09 -30.61
CA THR A 200 -0.66 -17.53 -31.71
C THR A 200 -0.80 -19.05 -31.73
N THR A 201 -1.89 -19.56 -32.31
CA THR A 201 -2.01 -20.98 -32.65
C THR A 201 -0.97 -21.34 -33.72
N SER A 202 -0.38 -22.54 -33.65
CA SER A 202 0.43 -23.07 -34.75
C SER A 202 -0.42 -23.23 -36.02
N GLU A 203 0.21 -23.14 -37.20
CA GLU A 203 -0.47 -23.38 -38.48
C GLU A 203 -0.70 -24.88 -38.74
N ASP A 204 0.13 -25.74 -38.15
CA ASP A 204 0.01 -27.20 -38.24
C ASP A 204 -1.17 -27.73 -37.38
N PRO A 205 -2.23 -28.32 -37.98
CA PRO A 205 -3.42 -28.75 -37.23
C PRO A 205 -3.18 -29.86 -36.20
N GLY A 206 -2.02 -30.52 -36.24
CA GLY A 206 -1.60 -31.54 -35.28
C GLY A 206 -0.84 -30.98 -34.07
N GLU A 207 -0.36 -29.73 -34.11
CA GLU A 207 0.46 -29.18 -33.03
C GLU A 207 -0.41 -28.49 -31.96
N VAL A 208 -0.28 -28.96 -30.72
CA VAL A 208 -1.00 -28.41 -29.55
C VAL A 208 -0.33 -27.14 -29.00
N LYS A 209 0.90 -26.86 -29.43
CA LYS A 209 1.72 -25.75 -28.92
C LYS A 209 1.31 -24.39 -29.48
N ARG A 210 1.63 -23.35 -28.72
CA ARG A 210 1.46 -21.95 -29.10
C ARG A 210 2.77 -21.34 -29.57
N VAL A 211 2.74 -20.67 -30.73
CA VAL A 211 3.89 -19.97 -31.30
C VAL A 211 4.01 -18.60 -30.62
N GLY A 212 5.21 -18.27 -30.14
CA GLY A 212 5.49 -17.00 -29.47
C GLY A 212 4.76 -16.80 -28.12
N ALA A 213 4.33 -17.88 -27.47
CA ALA A 213 3.84 -17.82 -26.10
C ALA A 213 4.98 -17.72 -25.07
N ASP A 214 4.67 -17.22 -23.89
CA ASP A 214 5.55 -17.39 -22.72
C ASP A 214 5.27 -18.74 -22.06
N ASP A 215 6.32 -19.46 -21.67
CA ASP A 215 6.18 -20.54 -20.71
C ASP A 215 5.75 -20.01 -19.31
N ILE A 216 5.41 -20.93 -18.42
CA ILE A 216 4.85 -20.57 -17.11
C ILE A 216 5.86 -19.94 -16.15
N LEU A 217 7.17 -20.19 -16.29
CA LEU A 217 8.20 -19.52 -15.49
C LEU A 217 8.41 -18.10 -16.01
N ILE A 218 8.60 -17.90 -17.32
CA ILE A 218 8.73 -16.56 -17.92
C ILE A 218 7.52 -15.69 -17.59
N LEU A 219 6.29 -16.23 -17.66
CA LEU A 219 5.09 -15.51 -17.24
C LEU A 219 5.11 -15.16 -15.74
N CYS A 220 5.51 -16.08 -14.86
CA CYS A 220 5.59 -15.80 -13.43
C CYS A 220 6.68 -14.79 -13.06
N GLU A 221 7.82 -14.79 -13.75
CA GLU A 221 8.87 -13.78 -13.61
C GLU A 221 8.43 -12.41 -14.13
N LYS A 222 7.77 -12.36 -15.30
CA LYS A 222 7.13 -11.14 -15.82
C LYS A 222 6.10 -10.59 -14.83
N LEU A 223 5.30 -11.45 -14.19
CA LEU A 223 4.36 -11.04 -13.13
C LEU A 223 5.09 -10.51 -11.89
N ALA A 224 6.06 -11.25 -11.35
CA ALA A 224 6.82 -10.84 -10.16
C ALA A 224 7.56 -9.50 -10.34
N THR A 225 8.08 -9.24 -11.55
CA THR A 225 8.79 -8.00 -11.88
C THR A 225 7.85 -6.84 -12.24
N ASN A 226 6.82 -7.05 -13.06
CA ASN A 226 5.99 -5.96 -13.59
C ASN A 226 4.73 -5.67 -12.76
N VAL A 227 4.20 -6.63 -11.98
CA VAL A 227 3.08 -6.36 -11.07
C VAL A 227 3.54 -5.41 -9.96
N PHE A 228 4.67 -5.66 -9.29
CA PHE A 228 5.41 -4.65 -8.52
C PHE A 228 6.86 -5.08 -8.16
N LYS A 229 7.85 -4.65 -8.95
CA LYS A 229 9.28 -5.00 -8.78
C LYS A 229 9.82 -4.91 -7.34
N ALA A 230 9.41 -3.89 -6.57
CA ALA A 230 9.90 -3.69 -5.21
C ALA A 230 9.36 -4.70 -4.18
N ALA A 231 8.32 -5.48 -4.51
CA ALA A 231 7.88 -6.60 -3.67
C ALA A 231 8.81 -7.81 -3.72
N LYS A 232 9.77 -7.87 -4.67
CA LYS A 232 10.78 -8.95 -4.82
C LYS A 232 10.18 -10.35 -4.72
N ILE A 233 9.03 -10.57 -5.36
CA ILE A 233 8.23 -11.80 -5.25
C ILE A 233 9.03 -12.97 -5.82
N ILE A 234 9.19 -14.02 -5.01
CA ILE A 234 9.87 -15.26 -5.40
C ILE A 234 8.82 -16.20 -6.01
N VAL A 235 9.08 -16.65 -7.23
CA VAL A 235 8.23 -17.61 -7.95
C VAL A 235 8.28 -18.97 -7.24
N THR A 236 7.13 -19.66 -7.15
CA THR A 236 7.00 -20.96 -6.49
C THR A 236 6.07 -21.88 -7.28
N VAL A 237 6.21 -23.20 -7.15
CA VAL A 237 5.37 -24.17 -7.90
C VAL A 237 3.86 -23.91 -7.70
N PRO A 238 3.36 -23.58 -6.48
CA PRO A 238 1.95 -23.23 -6.29
C PRO A 238 1.54 -21.90 -6.96
N MET A 239 2.43 -20.91 -7.03
CA MET A 239 2.20 -19.68 -7.79
C MET A 239 2.09 -19.98 -9.30
N CYS A 240 3.02 -20.77 -9.85
CA CYS A 240 2.97 -21.21 -11.25
C CYS A 240 1.65 -21.94 -11.56
N ALA A 241 1.23 -22.88 -10.71
CA ALA A 241 -0.03 -23.59 -10.87
C ALA A 241 -1.25 -22.66 -10.79
N ARG A 242 -1.21 -21.63 -9.92
CA ARG A 242 -2.27 -20.62 -9.85
C ARG A 242 -2.33 -19.75 -11.10
N VAL A 243 -1.18 -19.30 -11.62
CA VAL A 243 -1.09 -18.49 -12.84
C VAL A 243 -1.54 -19.29 -14.07
N ALA A 244 -1.19 -20.57 -14.18
CA ALA A 244 -1.69 -21.49 -15.20
C ALA A 244 -3.22 -21.62 -15.17
N PHE A 245 -3.83 -21.66 -13.98
CA PHE A 245 -5.30 -21.60 -13.84
C PHE A 245 -5.89 -20.26 -14.28
N LEU A 246 -5.26 -19.12 -13.99
CA LEU A 246 -5.71 -17.82 -14.47
C LEU A 246 -5.62 -17.71 -16.00
N ARG A 247 -4.55 -18.25 -16.61
CA ARG A 247 -4.40 -18.36 -18.08
C ARG A 247 -5.47 -19.26 -18.69
N LEU A 248 -5.75 -20.42 -18.08
CA LEU A 248 -6.83 -21.32 -18.49
C LEU A 248 -8.21 -20.65 -18.45
N VAL A 249 -8.51 -19.87 -17.41
CA VAL A 249 -9.78 -19.11 -17.33
C VAL A 249 -9.84 -17.99 -18.38
N TYR A 250 -8.72 -17.30 -18.65
CA TYR A 250 -8.66 -16.26 -19.68
C TYR A 250 -8.95 -16.84 -21.07
N VAL A 251 -8.26 -17.92 -21.43
CA VAL A 251 -8.39 -18.59 -22.73
C VAL A 251 -9.77 -19.23 -22.91
N GLY A 252 -10.39 -19.70 -21.82
CA GLY A 252 -11.77 -20.18 -21.80
C GLY A 252 -12.84 -19.09 -21.77
N SER A 253 -12.48 -17.79 -21.75
CA SER A 253 -13.43 -16.66 -21.71
C SER A 253 -12.78 -15.36 -22.24
N PRO A 254 -12.35 -15.30 -23.51
CA PRO A 254 -11.61 -14.16 -24.05
C PRO A 254 -12.41 -12.84 -24.00
N ASP A 255 -13.71 -12.91 -24.30
CA ASP A 255 -14.63 -11.76 -24.33
C ASP A 255 -15.11 -11.32 -22.93
N ALA A 256 -14.54 -11.86 -21.85
CA ALA A 256 -14.98 -11.57 -20.49
C ALA A 256 -14.89 -10.08 -20.10
N GLY A 257 -14.03 -9.31 -20.76
CA GLY A 257 -13.81 -7.89 -20.42
C GLY A 257 -13.48 -7.73 -18.94
N ASP A 258 -14.14 -6.80 -18.26
CA ASP A 258 -13.92 -6.54 -16.83
C ASP A 258 -14.41 -7.68 -15.93
N LYS A 259 -15.39 -8.49 -16.40
CA LYS A 259 -15.95 -9.65 -15.69
C LYS A 259 -14.99 -10.83 -15.54
N PHE A 260 -13.78 -10.74 -16.12
CA PHE A 260 -12.75 -11.78 -16.01
C PHE A 260 -12.51 -12.21 -14.56
N TRP A 261 -12.41 -11.25 -13.63
CA TRP A 261 -12.14 -11.56 -12.23
C TRP A 261 -13.35 -12.19 -11.50
N ASP A 262 -14.57 -11.82 -11.87
CA ASP A 262 -15.79 -12.47 -11.35
C ASP A 262 -15.91 -13.92 -11.83
N ILE A 263 -15.50 -14.19 -13.08
CA ILE A 263 -15.42 -15.54 -13.64
C ILE A 263 -14.34 -16.36 -12.93
N VAL A 264 -13.14 -15.78 -12.70
CA VAL A 264 -12.07 -16.40 -11.91
C VAL A 264 -12.55 -16.77 -10.51
N ASP A 265 -13.20 -15.85 -9.79
CA ASP A 265 -13.72 -16.08 -8.44
C ASP A 265 -14.81 -17.15 -8.42
N LYS A 266 -15.76 -17.09 -9.35
CA LYS A 266 -16.77 -18.12 -9.56
C LYS A 266 -16.12 -19.49 -9.80
N LYS A 267 -15.08 -19.57 -10.64
CA LYS A 267 -14.36 -20.82 -10.89
C LYS A 267 -13.57 -21.31 -9.68
N ILE A 268 -12.96 -20.44 -8.87
CA ILE A 268 -12.32 -20.84 -7.60
C ILE A 268 -13.36 -21.38 -6.61
N LYS A 269 -14.54 -20.75 -6.53
CA LYS A 269 -15.66 -21.19 -5.68
C LYS A 269 -16.21 -22.55 -6.12
N GLU A 270 -16.46 -22.73 -7.42
CA GLU A 270 -16.83 -24.03 -8.01
C GLU A 270 -15.77 -25.11 -7.73
N PHE A 271 -14.47 -24.79 -7.85
CA PHE A 271 -13.36 -25.71 -7.60
C PHE A 271 -13.27 -26.13 -6.13
N ARG A 272 -13.39 -25.19 -5.19
CA ARG A 272 -13.41 -25.45 -3.74
C ARG A 272 -14.60 -26.32 -3.34
N VAL A 273 -15.80 -26.04 -3.87
CA VAL A 273 -17.01 -26.85 -3.63
C VAL A 273 -16.84 -28.27 -4.20
N LYS A 274 -16.40 -28.40 -5.47
CA LYS A 274 -16.24 -29.70 -6.15
C LYS A 274 -15.25 -30.64 -5.45
N PHE A 275 -14.26 -30.10 -4.73
CA PHE A 275 -13.28 -30.89 -3.99
C PHE A 275 -13.43 -30.78 -2.46
N SER A 276 -14.61 -30.40 -1.96
CA SER A 276 -14.95 -30.33 -0.52
C SER A 276 -13.95 -29.51 0.32
N ASN A 277 -13.34 -28.48 -0.28
CA ASN A 277 -12.26 -27.66 0.29
C ASN A 277 -11.00 -28.45 0.75
N ASP A 278 -10.82 -29.69 0.27
CA ASP A 278 -9.67 -30.56 0.56
C ASP A 278 -8.39 -30.00 -0.09
N LYS A 279 -7.45 -29.54 0.75
CA LYS A 279 -6.19 -28.93 0.31
C LYS A 279 -5.36 -29.86 -0.58
N GLN A 280 -5.35 -31.18 -0.34
CA GLN A 280 -4.59 -32.12 -1.16
C GLN A 280 -5.25 -32.36 -2.52
N LYS A 281 -6.58 -32.60 -2.55
CA LYS A 281 -7.32 -32.77 -3.81
C LYS A 281 -7.22 -31.52 -4.68
N ILE A 282 -7.38 -30.34 -4.08
CA ILE A 282 -7.21 -29.05 -4.76
C ILE A 282 -5.79 -28.93 -5.33
N SER A 283 -4.76 -29.18 -4.52
CA SER A 283 -3.35 -29.12 -4.96
C SER A 283 -3.06 -30.04 -6.16
N ARG A 284 -3.45 -31.33 -6.10
CA ARG A 284 -3.26 -32.28 -7.22
C ARG A 284 -3.93 -31.82 -8.52
N LYS A 285 -5.09 -31.15 -8.43
CA LYS A 285 -5.82 -30.64 -9.61
C LYS A 285 -5.19 -29.36 -10.16
N PHE A 286 -4.65 -28.49 -9.31
CA PHE A 286 -3.82 -27.35 -9.75
C PHE A 286 -2.51 -27.81 -10.39
N ALA A 287 -1.83 -28.82 -9.83
CA ALA A 287 -0.64 -29.43 -10.45
C ALA A 287 -0.94 -30.02 -11.84
N LYS A 288 -2.09 -30.70 -12.00
CA LYS A 288 -2.54 -31.18 -13.32
C LYS A 288 -2.75 -30.03 -14.32
N ILE A 289 -3.35 -28.91 -13.89
CA ILE A 289 -3.52 -27.72 -14.74
C ILE A 289 -2.15 -27.18 -15.18
N LEU A 290 -1.16 -27.12 -14.28
CA LEU A 290 0.21 -26.73 -14.60
C LEU A 290 0.88 -27.66 -15.64
N SER A 291 0.71 -28.98 -15.55
CA SER A 291 1.21 -29.92 -16.56
C SER A 291 0.55 -29.71 -17.92
N GLN A 292 -0.75 -29.43 -17.95
CA GLN A 292 -1.50 -29.17 -19.18
C GLN A 292 -1.13 -27.82 -19.80
N ASP A 293 -0.86 -26.80 -18.98
CA ASP A 293 -0.36 -25.48 -19.39
C ASP A 293 1.04 -25.59 -20.02
N ARG A 294 1.99 -26.31 -19.38
CA ARG A 294 3.30 -26.67 -19.97
C ARG A 294 3.17 -27.33 -21.35
N THR A 295 2.22 -28.24 -21.50
CA THR A 295 1.97 -28.96 -22.78
C THR A 295 1.56 -28.02 -23.93
N VAL A 296 0.91 -26.89 -23.63
CA VAL A 296 0.40 -25.92 -24.63
C VAL A 296 1.36 -24.75 -24.85
N TYR A 297 2.02 -24.26 -23.79
CA TYR A 297 2.74 -22.98 -23.83
C TYR A 297 4.27 -23.09 -23.70
N GLY A 298 4.81 -24.25 -23.33
CA GLY A 298 6.25 -24.47 -23.21
C GLY A 298 6.58 -25.46 -22.10
N ASP A 299 7.33 -26.51 -22.43
CA ASP A 299 7.75 -27.50 -21.43
C ASP A 299 9.07 -27.09 -20.78
N VAL A 300 9.03 -26.79 -19.49
CA VAL A 300 10.14 -26.28 -18.69
C VAL A 300 10.19 -27.04 -17.37
N ASP A 301 11.39 -27.37 -16.89
CA ASP A 301 11.56 -28.05 -15.61
C ASP A 301 11.33 -27.10 -14.42
N VAL A 302 10.04 -26.94 -14.09
CA VAL A 302 9.55 -26.18 -12.94
C VAL A 302 10.03 -26.77 -11.61
N ASP A 303 10.31 -28.08 -11.55
CA ASP A 303 10.65 -28.75 -10.31
C ASP A 303 12.14 -28.52 -9.97
N TYR A 304 13.05 -28.74 -10.93
CA TYR A 304 14.49 -28.44 -10.75
C TYR A 304 14.75 -26.97 -10.41
N MET A 305 14.03 -26.04 -11.04
CA MET A 305 14.20 -24.61 -10.81
C MET A 305 13.75 -24.14 -9.41
N LEU A 306 12.80 -24.83 -8.78
CA LEU A 306 12.09 -24.31 -7.60
C LEU A 306 12.32 -25.08 -6.30
N VAL A 307 13.08 -26.17 -6.30
CA VAL A 307 13.56 -26.87 -5.07
C VAL A 307 14.34 -25.93 -4.13
N SER A 308 14.94 -24.86 -4.65
CA SER A 308 15.67 -23.84 -3.87
C SER A 308 14.82 -22.63 -3.45
N ALA A 309 13.59 -22.49 -3.98
CA ALA A 309 12.81 -21.25 -3.92
C ALA A 309 12.04 -21.09 -2.60
N ARG A 310 12.72 -20.63 -1.55
CA ARG A 310 12.06 -20.18 -0.30
C ARG A 310 11.35 -18.84 -0.53
N MET A 311 10.07 -18.76 -0.19
CA MET A 311 9.27 -17.53 -0.25
C MET A 311 9.90 -16.36 0.51
N ASN A 312 9.68 -15.13 0.03
CA ASN A 312 10.16 -13.93 0.73
C ASN A 312 9.31 -13.64 2.00
N PRO A 313 9.79 -12.81 2.94
CA PRO A 313 9.08 -12.56 4.20
C PRO A 313 7.64 -12.06 4.05
N ALA A 314 7.36 -11.20 3.06
CA ALA A 314 6.02 -10.67 2.82
C ALA A 314 5.07 -11.74 2.23
N GLN A 315 5.59 -12.66 1.40
CA GLN A 315 4.84 -13.83 0.92
C GLN A 315 4.49 -14.77 2.08
N CYS A 316 5.49 -15.17 2.88
CA CYS A 316 5.29 -16.02 4.06
C CYS A 316 4.26 -15.42 5.03
N GLU A 317 4.35 -14.11 5.30
CA GLU A 317 3.42 -13.40 6.17
C GLU A 317 2.00 -13.35 5.61
N SER A 318 1.84 -12.98 4.33
CA SER A 318 0.52 -12.92 3.69
C SER A 318 -0.17 -14.30 3.68
N GLU A 319 0.57 -15.40 3.62
CA GLU A 319 0.02 -16.74 3.68
C GLU A 319 -0.22 -17.22 5.12
N ASN A 320 0.62 -16.83 6.09
CA ASN A 320 0.37 -17.09 7.52
C ASN A 320 -0.89 -16.38 8.04
N VAL A 321 -1.15 -15.15 7.60
CA VAL A 321 -2.40 -14.43 7.93
C VAL A 321 -3.59 -15.13 7.25
N HIS A 322 -3.52 -15.44 5.96
CA HIS A 322 -4.61 -16.14 5.26
C HIS A 322 -4.88 -17.57 5.78
N ALA A 323 -3.87 -18.21 6.39
CA ALA A 323 -4.00 -19.51 7.05
C ALA A 323 -4.58 -19.43 8.48
N GLY A 324 -4.77 -18.23 9.04
CA GLY A 324 -5.20 -18.02 10.43
C GLY A 324 -4.13 -18.33 11.48
N ILE A 325 -2.84 -18.31 11.09
CA ILE A 325 -1.69 -18.66 11.94
C ILE A 325 -1.06 -17.38 12.56
N GLY A 326 -1.23 -16.22 11.93
CA GLY A 326 -0.71 -14.94 12.41
C GLY A 326 -1.48 -14.40 13.62
N GLY A 327 -0.99 -14.68 14.83
CA GLY A 327 -1.57 -14.16 16.10
C GLY A 327 -0.56 -13.53 17.08
N ALA A 328 0.72 -13.47 16.73
CA ALA A 328 1.78 -12.86 17.55
C ALA A 328 2.54 -11.81 16.73
N PRO A 329 2.68 -10.56 17.21
CA PRO A 329 3.45 -9.54 16.50
C PRO A 329 4.92 -9.92 16.48
N ILE A 330 5.46 -10.16 15.28
CA ILE A 330 6.89 -10.34 15.08
C ILE A 330 7.53 -8.97 15.30
N ASN A 331 8.21 -8.78 16.43
CA ASN A 331 8.96 -7.57 16.76
C ASN A 331 10.19 -7.42 15.82
N GLY A 332 9.92 -7.06 14.57
CA GLY A 332 10.90 -6.84 13.52
C GLY A 332 11.68 -5.56 13.78
N ALA A 333 12.93 -5.70 14.24
CA ALA A 333 13.89 -4.62 14.23
C ALA A 333 14.28 -4.28 12.78
N GLU A 334 13.54 -3.39 12.13
CA GLU A 334 13.91 -2.86 10.82
C GLU A 334 15.20 -2.04 10.93
N GLN A 335 16.34 -2.67 10.64
CA GLN A 335 17.58 -1.96 10.36
C GLN A 335 17.36 -1.13 9.08
N GLY A 336 17.34 0.20 9.23
CA GLY A 336 17.12 1.11 8.12
C GLY A 336 18.24 1.01 7.09
N ALA A 337 17.89 0.66 5.85
CA ALA A 337 18.75 0.93 4.71
C ALA A 337 18.76 2.45 4.46
N GLN A 338 19.95 3.04 4.52
CA GLN A 338 20.19 4.37 3.97
C GLN A 338 20.55 4.22 2.48
N ASP A 339 19.80 4.91 1.63
CA ASP A 339 20.26 5.34 0.29
C ASP A 339 20.96 6.71 0.45
#